data_AF-A0A2G5UWJ8-F1
#
_entry.id   AF-A0A2G5UWJ8-F1
#
_cell.length_a   1.000
_cell.length_b   1.000
_cell.length_c   1.000
_cell.angle_alpha   90.00
_cell.angle_beta   90.00
_cell.angle_gamma   90.00
#
_symmetry.space_group_name_H-M   'P 1'
#
loop_
_entity.id
_entity.type
_entity.pdbx_description
1 polymer ?
#
loop_
_entity_poly.entity_id
_entity_poly.type
_entity_poly.pdbx_seq_one_letter_code
_entity_poly.pdbx_strand_id
1 'polypeptide(L)'
;MILLLIFPLIFFTEGSALCPKDFLLFKRTPTAKNNFTKEYCVGFIPFFDMNFREDARSVCAFMESSLALPENQQELDAIKRLKGNYSIAVDGEYSTHCKARLYREEFGRPPYYNFEKGECNPKNDLFVFDDPNTDPTFFKNSFPAWVGVPRRGYNAIHIGDSEVKLYRAPSCVMMEADGWFAIEHCTRNPRNDEKDTLHEYLGVLCGVHPRYPK
;
A
#
# COMPACT_ATOMS: atom_id res chain seq x y z
N MET A 1 -26.05 41.66 44.01
CA MET A 1 -24.94 41.16 43.17
C MET A 1 -25.42 39.85 42.57
N ILE A 2 -25.94 39.89 41.34
CA ILE A 2 -26.46 38.70 40.64
C ILE A 2 -25.24 37.99 40.05
N LEU A 3 -24.91 36.82 40.62
CA LEU A 3 -23.84 35.97 40.12
C LEU A 3 -24.37 35.26 38.85
N LEU A 4 -24.11 35.85 37.69
CA LEU A 4 -24.33 35.21 36.40
C LEU A 4 -23.31 34.07 36.25
N LEU A 5 -23.76 32.84 36.57
CA LEU A 5 -23.09 31.60 36.18
C LEU A 5 -23.09 31.53 34.65
N ILE A 6 -21.98 31.97 34.06
CA ILE A 6 -21.67 31.73 32.65
C ILE A 6 -21.30 30.24 32.56
N PHE A 7 -22.31 29.39 32.37
CA PHE A 7 -22.08 28.04 31.88
C PHE A 7 -21.33 28.16 30.54
N PRO A 8 -20.19 27.49 30.35
CA PRO A 8 -19.65 27.35 29.01
C PRO A 8 -20.68 26.53 28.23
N LEU A 9 -21.37 27.19 27.30
CA LEU A 9 -22.05 26.53 26.19
C LEU A 9 -20.97 25.72 25.48
N ILE A 10 -20.92 24.42 25.79
CA ILE A 10 -20.24 23.44 24.95
C ILE A 10 -21.04 23.43 23.66
N PHE A 11 -20.61 24.26 22.71
CA PHE A 11 -21.03 24.14 21.32
C PHE A 11 -20.51 22.78 20.83
N PHE A 12 -21.32 21.73 20.98
CA PHE A 12 -21.18 20.56 20.14
C PHE A 12 -21.45 21.03 18.72
N THR A 13 -20.38 21.27 17.96
CA THR A 13 -20.48 21.51 16.53
C THR A 13 -21.12 20.28 15.89
N GLU A 14 -22.25 20.46 15.22
CA GLU A 14 -22.83 19.46 14.33
C GLU A 14 -21.74 18.88 13.40
N GLY A 15 -21.74 17.56 13.21
CA GLY A 15 -21.03 16.94 12.07
C GLY A 15 -19.53 16.65 12.23
N SER A 16 -19.01 16.29 13.41
CA SER A 16 -17.62 15.82 13.50
C SER A 16 -17.41 14.52 12.71
N ALA A 17 -16.35 14.47 11.89
CA ALA A 17 -16.00 13.29 11.11
C ALA A 17 -15.74 12.08 12.03
N LEU A 18 -16.40 10.96 11.75
CA LEU A 18 -16.32 9.72 12.53
C LEU A 18 -15.56 8.65 11.74
N CYS A 19 -14.44 8.18 12.29
CA CYS A 19 -13.74 7.02 11.77
C CYS A 19 -14.34 5.71 12.30
N PRO A 20 -14.14 4.59 11.59
CA PRO A 20 -14.34 3.27 12.15
C PRO A 20 -13.59 3.10 13.47
N LYS A 21 -14.04 2.16 14.29
CA LYS A 21 -13.37 1.84 15.55
C LYS A 21 -11.89 1.53 15.28
N ASP A 22 -11.01 2.10 16.11
CA ASP A 22 -9.56 1.91 16.07
C ASP A 22 -8.85 2.50 14.84
N PHE A 23 -9.56 3.24 13.97
CA PHE A 23 -8.97 4.03 12.90
C PHE A 23 -8.64 5.44 13.38
N LEU A 24 -7.53 5.99 12.90
CA LEU A 24 -7.12 7.37 13.16
C LEU A 24 -7.63 8.29 12.06
N LEU A 25 -8.16 9.45 12.46
CA LEU A 25 -8.55 10.51 11.54
C LEU A 25 -7.34 11.39 11.20
N PHE A 26 -7.07 11.54 9.90
CA PHE A 26 -6.07 12.48 9.38
C PHE A 26 -6.72 13.59 8.58
N LYS A 27 -6.16 14.80 8.69
CA LYS A 27 -6.48 15.92 7.81
C LYS A 27 -5.38 16.04 6.77
N ARG A 28 -5.74 15.89 5.50
CA ARG A 28 -4.82 15.94 4.36
C ARG A 28 -4.86 17.30 3.69
N THR A 29 -3.70 17.75 3.24
CA THR A 29 -3.63 18.90 2.32
C THR A 29 -4.17 18.47 0.96
N PRO A 30 -5.21 19.13 0.43
CA PRO A 30 -5.80 18.75 -0.85
C PRO A 30 -4.81 18.91 -2.00
N THR A 31 -4.81 17.95 -2.91
CA THR A 31 -4.07 17.92 -4.17
C THR A 31 -5.04 17.63 -5.32
N ALA A 32 -4.53 17.60 -6.56
CA ALA A 32 -5.36 17.25 -7.70
C ALA A 32 -5.94 15.82 -7.61
N LYS A 33 -5.31 14.92 -6.84
CA LYS A 33 -5.72 13.52 -6.68
C LYS A 33 -6.59 13.29 -5.45
N ASN A 34 -6.24 13.90 -4.32
CA ASN A 34 -6.87 13.61 -3.02
C ASN A 34 -7.87 14.70 -2.56
N ASN A 35 -8.33 15.58 -3.46
CA ASN A 35 -9.23 16.70 -3.10
C ASN A 35 -10.55 16.25 -2.43
N PHE A 36 -10.96 15.00 -2.66
CA PHE A 36 -12.15 14.40 -2.07
C PHE A 36 -11.90 13.70 -0.73
N THR A 37 -10.63 13.47 -0.35
CA THR A 37 -10.19 12.80 0.88
C THR A 37 -9.51 13.77 1.84
N LYS A 38 -10.00 15.01 1.97
CA LYS A 38 -9.43 16.04 2.87
C LYS A 38 -9.37 15.59 4.32
N GLU A 39 -10.31 14.72 4.69
CA GLU A 39 -10.31 13.96 5.92
C GLU A 39 -10.32 12.48 5.54
N TYR A 40 -9.46 11.68 6.15
CA TYR A 40 -9.30 10.28 5.81
C TYR A 40 -8.98 9.46 7.05
N CYS A 41 -9.62 8.30 7.17
CA CYS A 41 -9.44 7.40 8.29
C CYS A 41 -8.47 6.29 7.89
N VAL A 42 -7.46 6.04 8.71
CA VAL A 42 -6.48 4.97 8.47
C VAL A 42 -6.36 4.08 9.69
N GLY A 43 -6.39 2.77 9.49
CA GLY A 43 -6.31 1.76 10.54
C GLY A 43 -5.33 0.65 10.20
N PHE A 44 -4.61 0.18 11.22
CA PHE A 44 -3.79 -1.04 11.14
C PHE A 44 -4.62 -2.23 11.62
N ILE A 45 -4.74 -3.27 10.78
CA ILE A 45 -5.44 -4.50 11.12
C ILE A 45 -4.42 -5.64 11.21
N PRO A 46 -4.16 -6.20 12.41
CA PRO A 46 -3.25 -7.32 12.57
C PRO A 46 -3.88 -8.60 12.01
N PHE A 47 -3.21 -9.22 11.05
CA PHE A 47 -3.58 -10.53 10.51
C PHE A 47 -2.34 -11.18 9.89
N PHE A 48 -2.25 -12.51 9.92
CA PHE A 48 -1.12 -13.24 9.34
C PHE A 48 -1.23 -13.32 7.82
N ASP A 49 -0.12 -13.62 7.14
CA ASP A 49 -0.08 -13.88 5.70
C ASP A 49 -0.56 -12.74 4.80
N MET A 50 -0.49 -11.51 5.28
CA MET A 50 -0.88 -10.31 4.53
C MET A 50 0.06 -9.97 3.36
N ASN A 51 1.10 -10.77 3.18
CA ASN A 51 1.94 -10.80 1.98
C ASN A 51 1.14 -11.05 0.68
N PHE A 52 -0.05 -11.64 0.76
CA PHE A 52 -0.92 -11.83 -0.40
C PHE A 52 -1.87 -10.65 -0.57
N ARG A 53 -1.80 -9.98 -1.71
CA ARG A 53 -2.57 -8.74 -1.95
C ARG A 53 -4.07 -8.97 -1.91
N GLU A 54 -4.54 -10.12 -2.39
CA GLU A 54 -5.96 -10.48 -2.38
C GLU A 54 -6.50 -10.72 -0.96
N ASP A 55 -5.69 -11.32 -0.09
CA ASP A 55 -6.04 -11.52 1.32
C ASP A 55 -6.06 -10.16 2.05
N ALA A 56 -5.05 -9.31 1.82
CA ALA A 56 -4.99 -7.97 2.38
C ALA A 56 -6.19 -7.11 1.93
N ARG A 57 -6.58 -7.17 0.65
CA ARG A 57 -7.80 -6.55 0.11
C ARG A 57 -9.05 -7.07 0.80
N SER A 58 -9.14 -8.38 1.02
CA SER A 58 -10.30 -9.01 1.65
C SER A 58 -10.47 -8.55 3.09
N VAL A 59 -9.38 -8.41 3.84
CA VAL A 59 -9.38 -7.87 5.21
C VAL A 59 -9.86 -6.41 5.22
N CYS A 60 -9.35 -5.55 4.33
CA CYS A 60 -9.82 -4.17 4.28
C CYS A 60 -11.29 -4.07 3.81
N ALA A 61 -11.70 -4.90 2.85
CA ALA A 61 -13.08 -4.94 2.39
C ALA A 61 -14.06 -5.34 3.51
N PHE A 62 -13.67 -6.29 4.38
CA PHE A 62 -14.45 -6.63 5.58
C PHE A 62 -14.64 -5.44 6.53
N MET A 63 -13.65 -4.54 6.58
CA MET A 63 -13.71 -3.28 7.34
C MET A 63 -14.39 -2.14 6.57
N GLU A 64 -15.07 -2.43 5.45
CA GLU A 64 -15.67 -1.43 4.54
C GLU A 64 -14.67 -0.37 4.06
N SER A 65 -13.43 -0.81 3.80
CA SER A 65 -12.29 0.05 3.50
C SER A 65 -11.46 -0.51 2.33
N SER A 66 -10.51 0.25 1.83
CA SER A 66 -9.53 -0.19 0.83
C SER A 66 -8.13 -0.31 1.44
N LEU A 67 -7.19 -0.93 0.72
CA LEU A 67 -5.78 -0.79 1.06
C LEU A 67 -5.41 0.71 1.09
N ALA A 68 -4.51 1.08 1.99
CA ALA A 68 -4.03 2.45 2.12
C ALA A 68 -2.51 2.53 2.18
N LEU A 69 -2.00 3.75 1.99
CA LEU A 69 -0.61 4.12 2.20
C LEU A 69 -0.56 5.51 2.88
N PRO A 70 0.50 5.84 3.61
CA PRO A 70 0.68 7.18 4.17
C PRO A 70 0.93 8.21 3.06
N GLU A 71 0.21 9.34 3.10
CA GLU A 71 0.39 10.42 2.12
C GLU A 71 1.28 11.57 2.62
N ASN A 72 1.77 11.49 3.85
CA ASN A 72 2.67 12.48 4.45
C ASN A 72 3.41 11.90 5.66
N GLN A 73 4.38 12.66 6.18
CA GLN A 73 5.22 12.22 7.31
C GLN A 73 4.40 12.02 8.59
N GLN A 74 3.36 12.82 8.84
CA GLN A 74 2.53 12.69 10.03
C GLN A 74 1.76 11.36 10.02
N GLU A 75 1.20 10.98 8.88
CA GLU A 75 0.57 9.67 8.68
C GLU A 75 1.59 8.55 8.88
N LEU A 76 2.76 8.63 8.24
CA LEU A 76 3.82 7.62 8.37
C LEU A 76 4.24 7.41 9.82
N ASP A 77 4.50 8.49 10.56
CA ASP A 77 4.92 8.42 11.96
C ASP A 77 3.84 7.81 12.87
N ALA A 78 2.57 8.14 12.62
CA ALA A 78 1.46 7.56 13.34
C ALA A 78 1.29 6.06 13.04
N ILE A 79 1.40 5.67 11.77
CA ILE A 79 1.30 4.28 11.32
C ILE A 79 2.44 3.45 11.90
N LYS A 80 3.67 3.97 11.92
CA LYS A 80 4.81 3.30 12.58
C LYS A 80 4.54 3.01 14.05
N ARG A 81 3.88 3.93 14.77
CA ARG A 81 3.47 3.70 16.17
C ARG A 81 2.36 2.65 16.28
N LEU A 82 1.37 2.69 15.40
CA LEU A 82 0.24 1.74 15.40
C LEU A 82 0.69 0.30 15.13
N LYS A 83 1.52 0.10 14.10
CA LYS A 83 1.97 -1.24 13.69
C LYS A 83 3.13 -1.76 14.53
N GLY A 84 3.80 -0.90 15.29
CA GLY A 84 5.03 -1.24 16.01
C GLY A 84 6.10 -1.83 15.10
N ASN A 85 6.62 -3.00 15.46
CA ASN A 85 7.69 -3.69 14.73
C ASN A 85 7.20 -4.59 13.59
N TYR A 86 5.90 -4.58 13.28
CA TYR A 86 5.37 -5.41 12.20
C TYR A 86 5.65 -4.80 10.82
N SER A 87 6.07 -5.64 9.89
CA SER A 87 5.95 -5.35 8.46
C SER A 87 4.51 -5.61 8.03
N ILE A 88 3.95 -4.73 7.20
CA ILE A 88 2.53 -4.74 6.84
C ILE A 88 2.32 -4.58 5.34
N ALA A 89 1.19 -5.08 4.85
CA ALA A 89 0.71 -4.79 3.51
C ALA A 89 0.13 -3.38 3.43
N VAL A 90 0.42 -2.69 2.34
CA VAL A 90 -0.06 -1.34 2.03
C VAL A 90 -0.52 -1.29 0.57
N ASP A 91 -1.15 -0.18 0.18
CA ASP A 91 -1.55 0.00 -1.21
C ASP A 91 -0.36 0.25 -2.14
N GLY A 92 -0.54 -0.08 -3.42
CA GLY A 92 0.45 0.04 -4.49
C GLY A 92 0.84 -1.30 -5.10
N GLU A 93 0.61 -1.49 -6.39
CA GLU A 93 1.12 -2.61 -7.18
C GLU A 93 1.72 -2.08 -8.49
N TYR A 94 2.71 -2.76 -9.08
CA TYR A 94 3.11 -2.43 -10.43
C TYR A 94 1.93 -2.52 -11.42
N SER A 95 1.81 -1.52 -12.28
CA SER A 95 0.80 -1.49 -13.34
C SER A 95 0.96 -2.68 -14.27
N THR A 96 -0.14 -3.18 -14.83
CA THR A 96 -0.11 -4.30 -15.78
C THR A 96 0.80 -4.01 -16.97
N HIS A 97 0.80 -2.76 -17.44
CA HIS A 97 1.70 -2.29 -18.50
C HIS A 97 3.19 -2.44 -18.11
N CYS A 98 3.56 -1.94 -16.93
CA CYS A 98 4.95 -2.05 -16.46
C CYS A 98 5.36 -3.48 -16.14
N LYS A 99 4.46 -4.31 -15.59
CA LYS A 99 4.69 -5.75 -15.42
C LYS A 99 4.96 -6.44 -16.76
N ALA A 100 4.13 -6.19 -17.77
CA ALA A 100 4.30 -6.79 -19.10
C ALA A 100 5.60 -6.33 -19.78
N ARG A 101 6.00 -5.08 -19.57
CA ARG A 101 7.29 -4.57 -20.05
C ARG A 101 8.48 -5.29 -19.40
N LEU A 102 8.46 -5.48 -18.07
CA LEU A 102 9.48 -6.26 -17.36
C LEU A 102 9.65 -7.66 -17.96
N TYR A 103 8.55 -8.37 -18.23
CA TYR A 103 8.63 -9.71 -18.84
C TYR A 103 9.18 -9.70 -20.27
N ARG A 104 8.84 -8.69 -21.09
CA ARG A 104 9.28 -8.59 -22.49
C ARG A 104 10.74 -8.18 -22.64
N GLU A 105 11.16 -7.15 -21.90
CA GLU A 105 12.49 -6.55 -22.07
C GLU A 105 13.58 -7.33 -21.33
N GLU A 106 13.20 -8.15 -20.34
CA GLU A 106 14.16 -8.85 -19.49
C GLU A 106 14.20 -10.38 -19.64
N PHE A 107 13.45 -10.99 -20.56
CA PHE A 107 13.56 -12.43 -20.79
C PHE A 107 15.00 -12.78 -21.20
N GLY A 108 15.75 -13.44 -20.32
CA GLY A 108 17.18 -13.78 -20.52
C GLY A 108 18.23 -12.75 -20.04
N ARG A 109 17.85 -11.67 -19.35
CA ARG A 109 18.79 -10.66 -18.79
C ARG A 109 18.91 -10.76 -17.25
N PRO A 110 20.07 -10.39 -16.65
CA PRO A 110 20.32 -10.47 -15.21
C PRO A 110 19.27 -9.71 -14.36
N PRO A 111 19.13 -10.07 -13.06
CA PRO A 111 17.92 -9.81 -12.25
C PRO A 111 17.76 -8.38 -11.73
N TYR A 112 18.40 -7.38 -12.36
CA TYR A 112 18.41 -6.01 -11.88
C TYR A 112 17.84 -5.08 -12.95
N TYR A 113 16.56 -4.75 -12.83
CA TYR A 113 15.95 -3.71 -13.65
C TYR A 113 16.21 -2.34 -13.04
N ASN A 114 16.70 -1.41 -13.86
CA ASN A 114 16.81 -0.02 -13.47
C ASN A 114 15.55 0.73 -13.91
N PHE A 115 14.67 1.03 -12.96
CA PHE A 115 13.46 1.83 -13.20
C PHE A 115 13.76 3.35 -13.33
N GLU A 116 15.03 3.77 -13.38
CA GLU A 116 15.43 5.19 -13.46
C GLU A 116 14.88 5.95 -14.68
N LYS A 117 14.57 5.26 -15.78
CA LYS A 117 14.25 5.91 -17.06
C LYS A 117 12.99 5.37 -17.71
N GLY A 118 12.14 6.30 -18.18
CA GLY A 118 10.92 6.01 -18.93
C GLY A 118 9.66 6.02 -18.08
N GLU A 119 8.56 5.56 -18.69
CA GLU A 119 7.21 5.53 -18.09
C GLU A 119 7.14 4.64 -16.83
N CYS A 120 7.86 3.51 -16.82
CA CYS A 120 7.93 2.58 -15.70
C CYS A 120 9.08 3.00 -14.78
N ASN A 121 8.81 4.04 -14.00
CA ASN A 121 9.67 4.62 -12.97
C ASN A 121 8.82 4.84 -11.72
N PRO A 122 9.31 4.58 -10.48
CA PRO A 122 8.59 4.92 -9.25
C PRO A 122 7.96 6.33 -9.27
N LYS A 123 8.64 7.31 -9.88
CA LYS A 123 8.14 8.70 -9.97
C LYS A 123 7.03 8.89 -11.01
N ASN A 124 6.89 7.98 -11.97
CA ASN A 124 5.93 8.04 -13.10
C ASN A 124 4.79 7.03 -12.90
N ASP A 125 4.54 6.15 -13.89
CA ASP A 125 3.35 5.28 -13.98
C ASP A 125 3.65 3.83 -13.57
N LEU A 126 4.66 3.65 -12.71
CA LEU A 126 5.02 2.31 -12.23
C LEU A 126 3.88 1.70 -11.40
N PHE A 127 3.25 2.48 -10.52
CA PHE A 127 2.30 1.96 -9.54
C PHE A 127 0.83 2.26 -9.88
N VAL A 128 -0.04 1.31 -9.57
CA VAL A 128 -1.49 1.47 -9.47
C VAL A 128 -1.92 1.28 -8.01
N PHE A 129 -3.01 1.95 -7.63
CA PHE A 129 -3.54 1.99 -6.27
C PHE A 129 -5.00 1.55 -6.30
N ASP A 130 -5.45 0.92 -5.22
CA ASP A 130 -6.81 0.43 -5.07
C ASP A 130 -7.78 1.58 -4.77
N ASP A 131 -7.37 2.57 -3.97
CA ASP A 131 -8.12 3.82 -3.80
C ASP A 131 -7.76 4.80 -4.94
N PRO A 132 -8.71 5.16 -5.82
CA PRO A 132 -8.45 6.07 -6.94
C PRO A 132 -8.07 7.49 -6.51
N ASN A 133 -8.34 7.87 -5.25
CA ASN A 133 -8.03 9.19 -4.70
C ASN A 133 -6.67 9.23 -3.98
N THR A 134 -5.95 8.10 -3.90
CA THR A 134 -4.60 8.06 -3.32
C THR A 134 -3.70 9.08 -3.99
N ASP A 135 -3.08 9.97 -3.20
CA ASP A 135 -1.96 10.79 -3.65
C ASP A 135 -0.63 10.09 -3.36
N PRO A 136 0.04 9.55 -4.38
CA PRO A 136 1.25 8.78 -4.17
C PRO A 136 2.50 9.67 -4.04
N THR A 137 2.39 11.00 -4.05
CA THR A 137 3.56 11.91 -4.13
C THR A 137 4.56 11.67 -3.01
N PHE A 138 4.09 11.56 -1.76
CA PHE A 138 4.93 11.28 -0.61
C PHE A 138 5.62 9.91 -0.75
N PHE A 139 4.83 8.88 -1.05
CA PHE A 139 5.28 7.51 -1.25
C PHE A 139 6.32 7.37 -2.38
N LYS A 140 6.09 7.99 -3.54
CA LYS A 140 7.00 7.92 -4.70
C LYS A 140 8.38 8.52 -4.40
N ASN A 141 8.43 9.50 -3.50
CA ASN A 141 9.69 10.10 -3.06
C ASN A 141 10.47 9.22 -2.08
N SER A 142 9.85 8.16 -1.55
CA SER A 142 10.49 7.21 -0.63
C SER A 142 11.24 6.08 -1.33
N PHE A 143 11.08 5.89 -2.65
CA PHE A 143 11.86 4.88 -3.37
C PHE A 143 13.20 5.44 -3.87
N PRO A 144 14.31 4.71 -3.66
CA PRO A 144 15.51 4.97 -4.42
C PRO A 144 15.23 4.71 -5.90
N ALA A 145 16.02 5.35 -6.77
CA ALA A 145 15.87 5.20 -8.22
C ALA A 145 16.10 3.74 -8.70
N TRP A 146 16.76 2.94 -7.86
CA TRP A 146 16.99 1.51 -8.01
C TRP A 146 16.05 0.71 -7.11
N VAL A 147 14.92 0.29 -7.67
CA VAL A 147 14.07 -0.74 -7.04
C VAL A 147 14.36 -2.06 -7.75
N GLY A 148 15.59 -2.56 -7.61
CA GLY A 148 16.00 -3.81 -8.24
C GLY A 148 15.39 -4.97 -7.47
N VAL A 149 14.42 -5.66 -8.07
CA VAL A 149 13.79 -6.80 -7.40
C VAL A 149 14.18 -8.10 -8.09
N PRO A 150 14.86 -9.02 -7.39
CA PRO A 150 15.31 -10.25 -8.01
C PRO A 150 14.12 -11.11 -8.43
N ARG A 151 14.06 -11.44 -9.72
CA ARG A 151 13.11 -12.44 -10.23
C ARG A 151 13.42 -13.79 -9.61
N ARG A 152 12.36 -14.52 -9.26
CA ARG A 152 12.46 -15.94 -8.93
C ARG A 152 11.89 -16.75 -10.08
N GLY A 153 12.75 -17.57 -10.69
CA GLY A 153 12.30 -18.62 -11.61
C GLY A 153 11.58 -19.68 -10.78
N TYR A 154 10.36 -20.04 -11.17
CA TYR A 154 9.54 -20.95 -10.37
C TYR A 154 9.34 -22.32 -11.04
N ASN A 155 9.21 -22.35 -12.37
CA ASN A 155 9.01 -23.55 -13.17
C ASN A 155 9.69 -23.42 -14.53
N ALA A 156 9.75 -24.52 -15.26
CA ALA A 156 10.08 -24.53 -16.68
C ALA A 156 9.07 -25.40 -17.44
N ILE A 157 8.70 -24.97 -18.64
CA ILE A 157 7.88 -25.74 -19.57
C ILE A 157 8.67 -25.97 -20.85
N HIS A 158 8.39 -27.06 -21.57
CA HIS A 158 8.98 -27.30 -22.88
C HIS A 158 8.02 -26.83 -23.97
N ILE A 159 8.51 -26.02 -24.90
CA ILE A 159 7.80 -25.61 -26.11
C ILE A 159 8.64 -26.11 -27.29
N GLY A 160 8.21 -27.24 -27.88
CA GLY A 160 9.05 -28.00 -28.81
C GLY A 160 10.33 -28.48 -28.10
N ASP A 161 11.48 -28.25 -28.72
CA ASP A 161 12.79 -28.62 -28.17
C ASP A 161 13.38 -27.56 -27.21
N SER A 162 12.66 -26.47 -26.96
CA SER A 162 13.13 -25.36 -26.12
C SER A 162 12.53 -25.43 -24.71
N GLU A 163 13.38 -25.40 -23.69
CA GLU A 163 12.97 -25.16 -22.31
C GLU A 163 12.72 -23.66 -22.10
N VAL A 164 11.52 -23.32 -21.65
CA VAL A 164 11.08 -21.96 -21.33
C VAL A 164 10.90 -21.85 -19.82
N LYS A 165 11.78 -21.07 -19.19
CA LYS A 165 11.68 -20.76 -17.76
C LYS A 165 10.56 -19.77 -17.51
N LEU A 166 9.68 -20.11 -16.58
CA LEU A 166 8.63 -19.25 -16.09
C LEU A 166 9.15 -18.47 -14.88
N TYR A 167 9.07 -17.15 -14.97
CA TYR A 167 9.53 -16.24 -13.94
C TYR A 167 8.36 -15.55 -13.27
N ARG A 168 8.57 -15.14 -12.02
CA ARG A 168 7.72 -14.17 -11.36
C ARG A 168 8.52 -12.97 -10.93
N ALA A 169 7.99 -11.80 -11.24
CA ALA A 169 8.46 -10.54 -10.70
C ALA A 169 7.62 -10.21 -9.45
N PRO A 170 8.24 -9.84 -8.34
CA PRO A 170 7.55 -9.14 -7.26
C PRO A 170 7.06 -7.78 -7.76
N SER A 171 5.92 -7.33 -7.23
CA SER A 171 5.23 -6.15 -7.72
C SER A 171 4.36 -5.45 -6.68
N CYS A 172 4.20 -6.02 -5.49
CA CYS A 172 3.38 -5.45 -4.43
C CYS A 172 4.22 -4.59 -3.52
N VAL A 173 3.69 -3.42 -3.20
CA VAL A 173 4.28 -2.54 -2.21
C VAL A 173 3.97 -3.09 -0.82
N MET A 174 5.00 -3.17 -0.01
CA MET A 174 4.88 -3.48 1.41
C MET A 174 5.59 -2.41 2.24
N MET A 175 5.21 -2.28 3.50
CA MET A 175 5.89 -1.40 4.45
C MET A 175 6.61 -2.23 5.52
N GLU A 176 7.90 -2.01 5.68
CA GLU A 176 8.75 -2.69 6.66
C GLU A 176 8.57 -2.14 8.08
N ALA A 177 9.15 -2.85 9.06
CA ALA A 177 9.10 -2.51 10.48
C ALA A 177 9.51 -1.05 10.77
N ASP A 178 10.50 -0.52 10.07
CA ASP A 178 11.02 0.83 10.23
C ASP A 178 10.29 1.90 9.39
N GLY A 179 9.32 1.49 8.57
CA GLY A 179 8.52 2.37 7.70
C GLY A 179 9.09 2.55 6.29
N TRP A 180 10.18 1.87 5.92
CA TRP A 180 10.62 1.81 4.53
C TRP A 180 9.65 1.00 3.68
N PHE A 181 9.60 1.32 2.38
CA PHE A 181 8.79 0.57 1.43
C PHE A 181 9.65 -0.44 0.68
N ALA A 182 9.13 -1.65 0.55
CA ALA A 182 9.73 -2.75 -0.21
C ALA A 182 8.79 -3.22 -1.31
N ILE A 183 9.35 -3.92 -2.30
CA ILE A 183 8.57 -4.60 -3.35
C ILE A 183 8.68 -6.11 -3.15
N GLU A 184 7.52 -6.76 -3.05
CA GLU A 184 7.40 -8.18 -2.73
C GLU A 184 6.46 -8.91 -3.70
N HIS A 185 6.47 -10.24 -3.61
CA HIS A 185 5.57 -11.08 -4.38
C HIS A 185 4.12 -10.93 -3.89
N CYS A 186 3.21 -10.61 -4.81
CA CYS A 186 1.80 -10.39 -4.49
C CYS A 186 0.98 -11.65 -4.19
N THR A 187 1.49 -12.84 -4.53
CA THR A 187 0.72 -14.10 -4.50
C THR A 187 1.61 -15.28 -4.09
N ARG A 188 0.99 -16.38 -3.62
CA ARG A 188 1.64 -17.64 -3.23
C ARG A 188 2.48 -18.24 -4.34
N ASN A 189 3.54 -18.97 -3.97
CA ASN A 189 4.32 -19.73 -4.93
C ASN A 189 3.43 -20.83 -5.56
N PRO A 190 3.19 -20.82 -6.87
CA PRO A 190 2.27 -21.79 -7.49
C PRO A 190 2.79 -23.23 -7.45
N ARG A 191 4.06 -23.47 -7.12
CA ARG A 191 4.66 -24.81 -7.09
C ARG A 191 4.35 -25.57 -5.80
N ASN A 192 4.37 -24.88 -4.66
CA ASN A 192 4.25 -25.49 -3.34
C ASN A 192 3.27 -24.76 -2.41
N ASP A 193 2.61 -23.71 -2.90
CA ASP A 193 1.67 -22.86 -2.16
C ASP A 193 2.30 -22.12 -0.96
N GLU A 194 3.63 -22.11 -0.86
CA GLU A 194 4.34 -21.40 0.21
C GLU A 194 4.46 -19.90 -0.09
N LYS A 195 4.76 -19.11 0.95
CA LYS A 195 5.10 -17.69 0.81
C LYS A 195 6.38 -17.55 0.01
N ASP A 196 6.35 -16.72 -1.03
CA ASP A 196 7.55 -16.35 -1.82
C ASP A 196 8.08 -14.96 -1.45
N THR A 197 7.66 -14.43 -0.30
CA THR A 197 8.12 -13.13 0.20
C THR A 197 9.39 -13.25 1.01
N LEU A 198 10.22 -12.21 1.02
CA LEU A 198 11.44 -12.19 1.84
C LEU A 198 11.14 -12.04 3.33
N HIS A 199 9.98 -11.44 3.64
CA HIS A 199 9.56 -11.13 5.00
C HIS A 199 8.17 -11.69 5.30
N GLU A 200 7.88 -11.85 6.59
CA GLU A 200 6.52 -12.09 7.08
C GLU A 200 5.80 -10.76 7.27
N TYR A 201 4.59 -10.67 6.71
CA TYR A 201 3.76 -9.48 6.83
C TYR A 201 2.57 -9.78 7.75
N LEU A 202 2.57 -9.11 8.90
CA LEU A 202 1.69 -9.37 10.05
C LEU A 202 0.67 -8.26 10.23
N GLY A 203 -0.02 -7.95 9.13
CA GLY A 203 -1.17 -7.08 9.09
C GLY A 203 -1.22 -6.24 7.83
N VAL A 204 -2.25 -5.40 7.79
CA VAL A 204 -2.57 -4.57 6.63
C VAL A 204 -2.96 -3.18 7.07
N LEU A 205 -2.60 -2.20 6.25
CA LEU A 205 -3.05 -0.83 6.39
C LEU A 205 -4.31 -0.61 5.55
N CYS A 206 -5.40 -0.24 6.20
CA CYS A 206 -6.67 0.01 5.55
C CYS A 206 -7.09 1.49 5.67
N GLY A 207 -7.78 2.00 4.66
CA GLY A 207 -8.20 3.40 4.57
C GLY A 207 -9.64 3.56 4.12
N VAL A 208 -10.32 4.57 4.67
CA VAL A 208 -11.71 4.87 4.32
C VAL A 208 -12.04 6.35 4.58
N HIS A 209 -13.00 6.88 3.85
CA HIS A 209 -13.57 8.19 4.15
C HIS A 209 -14.31 8.19 5.50
N PRO A 210 -14.18 9.25 6.31
CA PRO A 210 -14.96 9.38 7.54
C PRO A 210 -16.46 9.48 7.24
N ARG A 211 -17.27 9.00 8.18
CA ARG A 211 -18.73 9.19 8.16
C ARG A 211 -19.07 10.50 8.86
N TYR A 212 -20.05 11.23 8.34
CA TYR A 212 -20.56 12.44 8.97
C TYR A 212 -21.95 12.14 9.54
N PRO A 213 -22.21 12.38 10.83
CA PRO A 213 -23.55 12.25 11.37
C PRO A 213 -24.49 13.22 10.63
N LYS A 214 -25.64 12.69 10.21
CA LYS A 214 -26.70 13.45 9.55
C LYS A 214 -27.46 14.31 10.54
#